data_AF-A0A3M2EMA3-F1
#
_entry.id   AF-A0A3M2EMA3-F1
#
_cell.length_a   1.000
_cell.length_b   1.000
_cell.length_c   1.000
_cell.angle_alpha   90.00
_cell.angle_beta   90.00
_cell.angle_gamma   90.00
#
_symmetry.space_group_name_H-M   'P 1'
#
loop_
_entity.id
_entity.type
_entity.pdbx_description
1 polymer ?
#
loop_
_entity_poly.entity_id
_entity_poly.type
_entity_poly.pdbx_seq_one_letter_code
_entity_poly.pdbx_strand_id
1 'polypeptide(L)'
;MLPECEEKPKRLPLPDNWPGLAQGLEQTVALLRRGEEGKAEQMLRDLAAFAPSDPRVWYLFGKLEQRRGAIARARVHYRKAKRLREEQQPQQAEEVPGSMRIAKLLHSQGETAQALAMLDRLLARRPDDMRLIRLKHRWEREGQGGAHAISPEAAGALQRNRS
;
A
#
# COMPACT_ATOMS: atom_id res chain seq x y z
N MET A 1 8.84 38.64 -12.62
CA MET A 1 8.05 37.48 -13.07
C MET A 1 9.02 36.46 -13.61
N LEU A 2 9.16 35.31 -12.95
CA LEU A 2 10.10 34.26 -13.32
C LEU A 2 9.55 33.53 -14.56
N PRO A 3 10.39 33.18 -15.57
CA PRO A 3 9.94 32.37 -16.69
C PRO A 3 9.67 30.95 -16.21
N GLU A 4 8.48 30.44 -16.53
CA GLU A 4 8.09 29.06 -16.31
C GLU A 4 9.03 28.13 -17.09
N CYS A 5 9.87 27.40 -16.37
CA CYS A 5 10.62 26.27 -16.90
C CYS A 5 9.65 25.15 -17.29
N GLU A 6 9.06 25.22 -18.48
CA GLU A 6 8.48 24.06 -19.13
C GLU A 6 9.63 23.10 -19.52
N GLU A 7 10.04 22.24 -18.58
CA GLU A 7 10.83 21.06 -18.91
C GLU A 7 9.97 20.10 -19.74
N LYS A 8 9.88 20.36 -21.04
CA LYS A 8 9.39 19.40 -22.03
C LYS A 8 10.14 18.08 -21.81
N PRO A 9 9.46 16.95 -21.56
CA PRO A 9 10.14 15.69 -21.38
C PRO A 9 10.90 15.40 -22.68
N LYS A 10 12.23 15.46 -22.61
CA LYS A 10 13.13 15.04 -23.71
C LYS A 10 12.63 13.67 -24.18
N ARG A 11 12.13 13.58 -25.40
CA ARG A 11 11.87 12.29 -26.05
C ARG A 11 13.22 11.58 -26.11
N LEU A 12 13.39 10.62 -25.22
CA LEU A 12 14.61 9.82 -25.15
C LEU A 12 14.74 9.05 -26.49
N PRO A 13 15.97 8.93 -27.03
CA PRO A 13 16.20 8.16 -28.23
C PRO A 13 15.77 6.72 -27.98
N LEU A 14 14.85 6.22 -28.81
CA LEU A 14 14.36 4.86 -28.75
C LEU A 14 15.49 3.92 -29.20
N PRO A 15 15.83 2.86 -28.44
CA PRO A 15 16.52 1.73 -29.04
C PRO A 15 15.57 1.11 -30.08
N ASP A 16 16.06 0.89 -31.31
CA ASP A 16 15.30 0.40 -32.48
C ASP A 16 14.41 -0.84 -32.23
N ASN A 17 14.64 -1.57 -31.13
CA ASN A 17 13.97 -2.82 -30.81
C ASN A 17 13.11 -2.77 -29.53
N TRP A 18 12.52 -1.61 -29.19
CA TRP A 18 11.71 -1.44 -27.99
C TRP A 18 10.36 -2.21 -28.08
N PRO A 19 10.17 -3.30 -27.30
CA PRO A 19 9.00 -4.16 -27.43
C PRO A 19 7.77 -3.64 -26.67
N GLY A 20 7.86 -2.46 -26.07
CA GLY A 20 6.82 -1.90 -25.19
C GLY A 20 7.01 -2.30 -23.72
N LEU A 21 6.42 -1.52 -22.81
CA LEU A 21 6.59 -1.67 -21.36
C LEU A 21 6.15 -3.04 -20.83
N ALA A 22 5.02 -3.57 -21.32
CA ALA A 22 4.50 -4.87 -20.91
C ALA A 22 5.45 -6.01 -21.31
N GLN A 23 5.84 -6.05 -22.58
CA GLN A 23 6.73 -7.09 -23.09
C GLN A 23 8.14 -6.97 -22.49
N GLY A 24 8.66 -5.76 -22.28
CA GLY A 24 9.94 -5.55 -21.61
C GLY A 24 9.92 -6.03 -20.15
N LEU A 25 8.82 -5.81 -19.42
CA LEU A 25 8.65 -6.35 -18.06
C LEU A 25 8.62 -7.89 -18.08
N GLU A 26 7.90 -8.50 -19.01
CA GLU A 26 7.84 -9.97 -19.15
C GLU A 26 9.21 -10.56 -19.51
N GLN A 27 9.92 -9.95 -20.46
CA GLN A 27 11.28 -10.33 -20.83
C GLN A 27 12.24 -10.22 -19.64
N THR A 28 12.14 -9.14 -18.85
CA THR A 28 12.92 -8.98 -17.62
C THR A 28 12.65 -10.11 -16.64
N VAL A 29 11.38 -10.47 -16.42
CA VAL A 29 11.02 -11.59 -15.54
C VAL A 29 11.61 -12.90 -16.07
N ALA A 30 11.57 -13.13 -17.39
CA ALA A 30 12.18 -14.31 -18.00
C ALA A 30 13.71 -14.34 -17.81
N LEU A 31 14.40 -13.21 -17.98
CA LEU A 31 15.84 -13.06 -17.76
C LEU A 31 16.22 -13.32 -16.30
N LEU A 32 15.45 -12.77 -15.34
CA LEU A 32 15.64 -13.04 -13.91
C LEU A 32 15.40 -14.50 -13.54
N ARG A 33 14.47 -15.20 -14.22
CA ARG A 33 14.26 -16.65 -14.03
C ARG A 33 15.41 -17.48 -14.59
N ARG A 34 15.98 -17.05 -15.71
CA ARG A 34 17.14 -17.68 -16.35
C ARG A 34 18.47 -17.38 -15.63
N GLY A 35 18.48 -16.44 -14.69
CA GLY A 35 19.69 -16.02 -13.98
C GLY A 35 20.56 -15.06 -14.80
N GLU A 36 20.04 -14.52 -15.91
CA GLU A 36 20.75 -13.57 -16.77
C GLU A 36 20.66 -12.15 -16.21
N GLU A 37 21.24 -11.96 -15.03
CA GLU A 37 21.14 -10.72 -14.23
C GLU A 37 21.68 -9.49 -14.95
N GLY A 38 22.74 -9.64 -15.76
CA GLY A 38 23.31 -8.53 -16.54
C GLY A 38 22.34 -8.01 -17.61
N LYS A 39 21.68 -8.91 -18.34
CA LYS A 39 20.67 -8.54 -19.35
C LYS A 39 19.40 -7.99 -18.68
N ALA A 40 19.00 -8.57 -17.55
CA ALA A 40 17.87 -8.08 -16.77
C ALA A 40 18.10 -6.66 -16.25
N GLU A 41 19.31 -6.33 -15.80
CA GLU A 41 19.67 -4.98 -15.38
C GLU A 41 19.57 -3.97 -16.53
N GLN A 42 20.11 -4.32 -17.70
CA GLN A 42 20.08 -3.45 -18.87
C GLN A 42 18.62 -3.18 -19.28
N MET A 43 17.82 -4.23 -19.40
CA MET A 43 16.39 -4.10 -19.73
C MET A 43 15.64 -3.26 -18.69
N LEU A 44 15.95 -3.42 -17.41
CA LEU A 44 15.36 -2.62 -16.33
C LEU A 44 15.75 -1.14 -16.39
N ARG A 45 16.98 -0.81 -16.81
CA ARG A 45 17.39 0.58 -17.05
C ARG A 45 16.60 1.19 -18.20
N ASP A 46 16.43 0.45 -19.29
CA ASP A 46 15.66 0.91 -20.44
C ASP A 46 14.18 1.12 -20.07
N LEU A 47 13.60 0.20 -19.29
CA LEU A 47 12.24 0.34 -18.72
C LEU A 47 12.11 1.51 -17.74
N ALA A 48 13.11 1.76 -16.91
CA ALA A 48 13.10 2.90 -15.99
C ALA A 48 13.27 4.23 -16.73
N ALA A 49 13.98 4.26 -17.86
CA ALA A 49 14.09 5.44 -18.71
C ALA A 49 12.76 5.76 -19.41
N PHE A 50 12.04 4.72 -19.86
CA PHE A 50 10.75 4.88 -20.53
C PHE A 50 9.59 5.16 -19.58
N ALA A 51 9.51 4.42 -18.47
CA ALA A 51 8.43 4.50 -17.49
C ALA A 51 9.00 4.64 -16.07
N PRO A 52 9.62 5.79 -15.73
CA PRO A 52 10.23 6.01 -14.42
C PRO A 52 9.21 5.98 -13.28
N SER A 53 7.94 6.22 -13.58
CA SER A 53 6.86 6.21 -12.59
C SER A 53 6.24 4.83 -12.38
N ASP A 54 6.56 3.82 -13.20
CA ASP A 54 5.92 2.50 -13.09
C ASP A 54 6.46 1.69 -11.89
N PRO A 55 5.62 1.34 -10.90
CA PRO A 55 6.06 0.64 -9.70
C PRO A 55 6.59 -0.78 -9.98
N ARG A 56 6.18 -1.41 -11.09
CA ARG A 56 6.61 -2.78 -11.45
C ARG A 56 8.10 -2.80 -11.82
N VAL A 57 8.59 -1.76 -12.47
CA VAL A 57 10.02 -1.63 -12.84
C VAL A 57 10.89 -1.59 -11.58
N TRP A 58 10.54 -0.74 -10.62
CA TRP A 58 11.26 -0.64 -9.34
C TRP A 58 11.14 -1.91 -8.49
N TYR A 59 10.03 -2.62 -8.57
CA TYR A 59 9.88 -3.92 -7.90
C TYR A 59 10.82 -4.97 -8.49
N LEU A 60 10.95 -5.03 -9.82
CA LEU A 60 11.87 -5.95 -10.49
C LEU A 60 13.35 -5.61 -10.23
N PHE A 61 13.71 -4.32 -10.13
CA PHE A 61 15.03 -3.91 -9.62
C PHE A 61 15.28 -4.44 -8.20
N GLY A 62 14.28 -4.37 -7.32
CA GLY A 62 14.36 -4.96 -5.99
C GLY A 62 14.63 -6.48 -6.02
N LYS A 63 13.97 -7.20 -6.93
CA LYS A 63 14.19 -8.65 -7.11
C LYS A 63 15.58 -8.99 -7.64
N LEU A 64 16.09 -8.21 -8.59
CA LEU A 64 17.43 -8.35 -9.12
C LEU A 64 18.47 -8.18 -8.00
N GLU A 65 18.38 -7.08 -7.25
CA GLU A 65 19.31 -6.79 -6.15
C GLU A 65 19.20 -7.83 -5.02
N GLN A 66 18.01 -8.38 -4.77
CA GLN A 66 17.83 -9.46 -3.81
C GLN A 66 18.53 -10.75 -4.26
N ARG A 67 18.47 -11.11 -5.56
CA ARG A 67 19.17 -12.28 -6.09
C ARG A 67 20.69 -12.14 -6.01
N ARG A 68 21.19 -10.91 -6.20
CA ARG A 68 22.61 -10.56 -6.00
C ARG A 68 23.06 -10.50 -4.54
N GLY A 69 22.16 -10.74 -3.58
CA GLY A 69 22.46 -10.64 -2.15
C GLY A 69 22.53 -9.21 -1.60
N ALA A 70 22.28 -8.19 -2.43
CA ALA A 70 22.29 -6.78 -2.05
C ALA A 70 20.97 -6.35 -1.36
N ILE A 71 20.65 -6.98 -0.24
CA ILE A 71 19.37 -6.79 0.48
C ILE A 71 19.11 -5.32 0.85
N ALA A 72 20.14 -4.57 1.23
CA ALA A 72 20.01 -3.15 1.54
C ALA A 72 19.52 -2.33 0.34
N ARG A 73 20.07 -2.59 -0.85
CA ARG A 73 19.67 -1.94 -2.10
C ARG A 73 18.30 -2.41 -2.56
N ALA A 74 18.00 -3.70 -2.43
CA ALA A 74 16.67 -4.24 -2.74
C ALA A 74 15.57 -3.53 -1.95
N ARG A 75 15.78 -3.29 -0.64
CA ARG A 75 14.83 -2.56 0.22
C ARG A 75 14.55 -1.13 -0.25
N VAL A 76 15.54 -0.44 -0.82
CA VAL A 76 15.36 0.92 -1.36
C VAL A 76 14.45 0.88 -2.58
N HIS A 77 14.72 -0.03 -3.51
CA HIS A 77 13.94 -0.19 -4.74
C HIS A 77 12.49 -0.64 -4.45
N TYR A 78 12.30 -1.58 -3.51
CA TYR A 78 10.97 -2.00 -3.08
C TYR A 78 10.17 -0.87 -2.41
N ARG A 79 10.82 -0.02 -1.60
CA ARG A 79 10.14 1.14 -1.02
C ARG A 79 9.69 2.12 -2.09
N LYS A 80 10.54 2.38 -3.09
CA LYS A 80 10.19 3.24 -4.22
C LYS A 80 9.03 2.69 -5.03
N ALA A 81 9.04 1.37 -5.32
CA ALA A 81 7.93 0.68 -5.97
C ALA A 81 6.61 0.84 -5.19
N LYS A 82 6.65 0.68 -3.87
CA LYS A 82 5.48 0.83 -3.00
C LYS A 82 4.93 2.26 -3.07
N ARG A 83 5.79 3.26 -2.92
CA ARG A 83 5.42 4.67 -2.97
C ARG A 83 4.78 5.05 -4.30
N LEU A 84 5.38 4.64 -5.42
CA LEU A 84 4.83 4.89 -6.75
C LEU A 84 3.49 4.19 -6.97
N ARG A 85 3.30 2.98 -6.42
CA ARG A 85 2.00 2.30 -6.46
C ARG A 85 0.94 3.06 -5.66
N GLU A 86 1.31 3.59 -4.51
CA GLU A 86 0.42 4.42 -3.67
C GLU A 86 0.06 5.73 -4.39
N GLU A 87 1.03 6.38 -5.04
CA GLU A 87 0.84 7.61 -5.82
C GLU A 87 0.01 7.39 -7.10
N GLN A 88 0.15 6.24 -7.77
CA GLN A 88 -0.64 5.87 -8.96
C GLN A 88 -2.04 5.36 -8.62
N GLN A 89 -2.23 4.84 -7.42
CA GLN A 89 -3.51 4.37 -6.92
C GLN A 89 -3.94 5.19 -5.69
N PRO A 90 -4.14 6.52 -5.81
CA PRO A 90 -4.58 7.34 -4.68
C PRO A 90 -5.94 6.85 -4.13
N GLN A 91 -6.77 6.23 -4.98
CA GLN A 91 -8.04 5.59 -4.58
C GLN A 91 -7.85 4.33 -3.71
N GLN A 92 -6.67 3.68 -3.76
CA GLN A 92 -6.29 2.56 -2.88
C GLN A 92 -5.41 2.99 -1.70
N ALA A 93 -4.63 4.07 -1.86
CA ALA A 93 -3.77 4.63 -0.83
C ALA A 93 -4.52 5.52 0.17
N GLU A 94 -5.67 6.11 -0.22
CA GLU A 94 -6.35 7.12 0.59
C GLU A 94 -7.87 6.89 0.74
N GLU A 95 -8.25 5.66 1.03
CA GLU A 95 -9.32 5.46 2.01
C GLU A 95 -8.77 4.47 3.05
N VAL A 96 -7.88 4.95 3.91
CA VAL A 96 -8.15 4.69 5.32
C VAL A 96 -9.20 5.75 5.65
N PRO A 97 -10.51 5.43 5.63
CA PRO A 97 -11.52 6.45 5.89
C PRO A 97 -11.19 7.08 7.24
N GLY A 98 -11.44 8.38 7.42
CA GLY A 98 -11.50 8.96 8.77
C GLY A 98 -12.33 8.08 9.72
N SER A 99 -13.31 7.36 9.18
CA SER A 99 -14.10 6.31 9.80
C SER A 99 -13.31 5.13 10.38
N MET A 100 -12.15 4.72 9.86
CA MET A 100 -11.30 3.70 10.49
C MET A 100 -10.60 4.26 11.73
N ARG A 101 -10.16 5.53 11.70
CA ARG A 101 -9.55 6.19 12.86
C ARG A 101 -10.61 6.42 13.95
N ILE A 102 -11.83 6.81 13.55
CA ILE A 102 -12.98 6.94 14.46
C ILE A 102 -13.39 5.57 15.01
N ALA A 103 -13.48 4.51 14.19
CA ALA A 103 -13.78 3.16 14.67
C ALA A 103 -12.75 2.66 15.69
N LYS A 104 -11.46 2.95 15.49
CA LYS A 104 -10.42 2.65 16.48
C LYS A 104 -10.56 3.47 17.76
N LEU A 105 -10.94 4.74 17.65
CA LEU A 105 -11.18 5.60 18.80
C LEU A 105 -12.38 5.09 19.63
N LEU A 106 -13.49 4.75 18.96
CA LEU A 106 -14.67 4.15 19.58
C LEU A 106 -14.32 2.82 20.26
N HIS A 107 -13.53 1.94 19.62
CA HIS A 107 -13.04 0.70 20.26
C HIS A 107 -12.20 0.99 21.50
N SER A 108 -11.30 1.98 21.44
CA SER A 108 -10.49 2.39 22.60
C SER A 108 -11.30 3.03 23.73
N GLN A 109 -12.47 3.59 23.41
CA GLN A 109 -13.43 4.15 24.36
C GLN A 109 -14.38 3.08 24.94
N GLY A 110 -14.23 1.81 24.54
CA GLY A 110 -15.11 0.71 24.96
C GLY A 110 -16.39 0.59 24.14
N GLU A 111 -16.61 1.46 23.15
CA GLU A 111 -17.76 1.48 22.26
C GLU A 111 -17.58 0.52 21.08
N THR A 112 -17.17 -0.73 21.38
CA THR A 112 -16.87 -1.78 20.39
C THR A 112 -18.05 -2.04 19.44
N ALA A 113 -19.29 -1.97 19.93
CA ALA A 113 -20.48 -2.15 19.11
C ALA A 113 -20.61 -1.08 18.00
N GLN A 114 -20.32 0.19 18.33
CA GLN A 114 -20.34 1.28 17.35
C GLN A 114 -19.17 1.20 16.37
N ALA A 115 -17.99 0.78 16.85
CA ALA A 115 -16.82 0.52 16.02
C ALA A 115 -17.10 -0.57 14.97
N LEU A 116 -17.78 -1.66 15.36
CA LEU A 116 -18.20 -2.73 14.46
C LEU A 116 -19.27 -2.26 13.47
N ALA A 117 -20.29 -1.52 13.90
CA ALA A 117 -21.30 -0.96 13.00
C ALA A 117 -20.69 0.00 11.96
N MET A 118 -19.66 0.75 12.35
CA MET A 118 -18.92 1.61 11.43
C MET A 118 -18.09 0.79 10.43
N LEU A 119 -17.46 -0.31 10.88
CA LEU A 119 -16.78 -1.27 9.99
C LEU A 119 -17.74 -1.92 8.99
N ASP A 120 -18.96 -2.28 9.40
CA ASP A 120 -20.00 -2.82 8.51
C ASP A 120 -20.38 -1.84 7.40
N ARG A 121 -20.55 -0.55 7.73
CA ARG A 121 -20.81 0.49 6.72
C ARG A 121 -19.65 0.68 5.74
N LEU A 122 -18.42 0.50 6.21
CA LEU A 122 -17.23 0.55 5.35
C LEU A 122 -17.15 -0.67 4.44
N LEU A 123 -17.42 -1.87 4.97
CA LEU A 123 -17.48 -3.11 4.21
C LEU A 123 -18.63 -3.11 3.20
N ALA A 124 -19.75 -2.45 3.48
CA ALA A 124 -20.84 -2.31 2.51
C ALA A 124 -20.42 -1.52 1.24
N ARG A 125 -19.48 -0.57 1.37
CA ARG A 125 -18.91 0.17 0.24
C ARG A 125 -17.73 -0.56 -0.40
N ARG A 126 -16.97 -1.31 0.40
CA ARG A 126 -15.76 -2.03 -0.01
C ARG A 126 -15.81 -3.47 0.51
N PRO A 127 -16.65 -4.33 -0.07
CA PRO A 127 -16.89 -5.68 0.43
C PRO A 127 -15.66 -6.59 0.33
N ASP A 128 -14.71 -6.27 -0.55
CA ASP A 128 -13.49 -7.05 -0.77
C ASP A 128 -12.29 -6.56 0.07
N ASP A 129 -12.45 -5.55 0.94
CA ASP A 129 -11.31 -5.06 1.73
C ASP A 129 -10.95 -6.03 2.87
N MET A 130 -10.04 -6.95 2.57
CA MET A 130 -9.45 -7.94 3.48
C MET A 130 -8.88 -7.32 4.78
N ARG A 131 -8.56 -6.02 4.79
CA ARG A 131 -8.09 -5.33 6.01
C ARG A 131 -9.24 -5.06 6.97
N LEU A 132 -10.39 -4.61 6.44
CA LEU A 132 -11.60 -4.36 7.23
C LEU A 132 -12.19 -5.66 7.77
N ILE A 133 -12.24 -6.71 6.95
CA ILE A 133 -12.74 -8.05 7.34
C ILE A 133 -11.92 -8.61 8.51
N ARG A 134 -10.58 -8.58 8.40
CA ARG A 134 -9.69 -9.07 9.47
C ARG A 134 -9.77 -8.24 10.74
N LEU A 135 -10.01 -6.93 10.63
CA LEU A 135 -10.16 -6.05 11.79
C LEU A 135 -11.48 -6.32 12.52
N LYS A 136 -12.59 -6.45 11.77
CA LYS A 136 -13.91 -6.79 12.30
C LYS A 136 -13.88 -8.13 13.06
N HIS A 137 -13.40 -9.20 12.44
CA HIS A 137 -13.30 -10.52 13.09
C HIS A 137 -12.41 -10.54 14.33
N ARG A 138 -11.40 -9.67 14.40
CA ARG A 138 -10.58 -9.54 15.61
C ARG A 138 -11.39 -8.90 16.74
N TRP A 139 -12.05 -7.78 16.47
CA TRP A 139 -12.83 -7.05 17.48
C TRP A 139 -14.10 -7.79 17.91
N GLU A 140 -14.74 -8.56 17.03
CA GLU A 140 -15.85 -9.45 17.39
C GLU A 140 -15.39 -10.52 18.40
N ARG A 141 -14.20 -11.10 18.19
CA ARG A 141 -13.62 -12.07 19.13
C ARG A 141 -13.17 -11.42 20.43
N GLU A 142 -12.61 -10.21 20.39
CA GLU A 142 -12.24 -9.45 21.59
C GLU A 142 -13.48 -9.05 22.40
N GLY A 143 -14.57 -8.62 21.75
CA GLY A 143 -15.84 -8.29 22.41
C GLY A 143 -16.57 -9.52 22.98
N GLN A 144 -16.51 -10.66 22.29
CA GLN A 144 -17.07 -11.93 22.79
C GLN A 144 -16.19 -12.56 23.88
N GLY A 145 -14.88 -12.33 23.86
CA GLY A 145 -13.94 -12.74 24.91
C GLY A 145 -14.01 -11.86 26.17
N GLY A 146 -14.49 -10.61 26.05
CA GLY A 146 -14.72 -9.69 27.17
C GLY A 146 -16.10 -9.84 27.84
N ALA A 147 -17.06 -10.51 27.19
CA ALA A 147 -18.40 -10.76 27.75
C ALA A 147 -18.40 -11.71 28.97
N HIS A 148 -17.26 -12.34 29.30
CA HIS A 148 -17.08 -13.12 30.54
C HIS A 148 -16.43 -12.34 31.70
N ALA A 149 -16.22 -11.03 31.57
CA ALA A 149 -15.67 -10.19 32.64
C ALA A 149 -16.45 -8.88 32.79
N ILE A 150 -17.73 -8.98 33.13
CA ILE A 150 -18.47 -7.83 33.66
C ILE A 150 -18.09 -7.70 35.14
N SER A 151 -17.01 -6.98 35.44
CA SER A 151 -16.83 -6.41 36.78
C SER A 151 -17.74 -5.17 36.89
N PRO A 152 -18.62 -5.07 37.90
CA PRO A 152 -19.67 -4.05 37.99
C PRO A 152 -19.18 -2.64 38.39
N GLU A 153 -17.89 -2.31 38.26
CA GLU A 153 -17.32 -1.12 38.90
C GLU A 153 -17.30 0.17 38.05
N ALA A 154 -17.66 0.12 36.76
CA ALA A 154 -17.57 1.28 35.87
C ALA A 154 -18.87 2.10 35.72
N ALA A 155 -19.85 1.94 36.61
CA ALA A 155 -21.11 2.69 36.57
C ALA A 155 -21.06 4.09 37.22
N GLY A 156 -19.89 4.56 37.70
CA GLY A 156 -19.81 5.74 38.58
C GLY A 156 -19.44 7.09 37.94
N ALA A 157 -18.99 7.16 36.68
CA ALA A 157 -18.19 8.32 36.24
C ALA A 157 -18.84 9.28 35.22
N LEU A 158 -20.15 9.21 34.99
CA LEU A 158 -20.84 10.05 33.99
C LEU A 158 -21.99 10.91 34.54
N GLN A 159 -21.89 11.37 35.80
CA GLN A 159 -22.84 12.33 36.37
C GLN A 159 -22.20 13.58 36.99
N ARG A 160 -21.05 14.02 36.46
CA ARG A 160 -20.44 15.31 36.86
C ARG A 160 -19.89 16.09 35.67
N ASN A 161 -20.73 16.38 34.67
CA ASN A 161 -20.56 17.62 33.90
C ASN A 161 -21.82 17.94 33.08
N ARG A 162 -22.84 18.45 33.76
CA ARG A 162 -23.83 19.34 33.15
C ARG A 162 -23.99 20.50 34.11
N SER A 163 -23.28 21.58 33.79
CA SER A 163 -23.56 22.93 34.29
C SER A 163 -24.92 23.41 33.82
#